data_AF-A0A4Y2P135-F1
#
_entry.id   AF-A0A4Y2P135-F1
#
_cell.length_a   1.000
_cell.length_b   1.000
_cell.length_c   1.000
_cell.angle_alpha   90.00
_cell.angle_beta   90.00
_cell.angle_gamma   90.00
#
_symmetry.space_group_name_H-M   'P 1'
#
loop_
_entity.id
_entity.type
_entity.pdbx_description
1 polymer ?
#
loop_
_entity_poly.entity_id
_entity_poly.type
_entity_poly.pdbx_seq_one_letter_code
_entity_poly.pdbx_strand_id
1 'polypeptide(L)'
;MPGKCILNPLWTTKDAYAGWIGACEYRHKAKCKLCYKEIDASNMGKAALKKHIQGTKHLSLIKGPTQAASQIRDFCVSKIPVPRSNVDETTSAVASSMATPSTDSLNPYVTRKDVLDAEILWCLKCATIPINPAVV
;
A
#
# COMPACT_ATOMS: atom_id res chain seq x y z
N MET A 1 -31.18 27.67 21.61
CA MET A 1 -30.58 27.35 20.30
C MET A 1 -29.54 26.25 20.51
N PRO A 2 -29.61 25.10 19.83
CA PRO A 2 -28.60 24.05 20.02
C PRO A 2 -27.24 24.57 19.54
N GLY A 3 -26.24 24.54 20.44
CA GLY A 3 -24.88 25.01 20.15
C GLY A 3 -24.15 24.13 19.13
N LYS A 4 -23.09 24.67 18.53
CA LYS A 4 -22.26 23.93 17.56
C LYS A 4 -21.56 22.78 18.27
N CYS A 5 -21.66 21.57 17.70
CA CYS A 5 -21.00 20.38 18.19
C CYS A 5 -19.50 20.44 17.90
N ILE A 6 -18.68 20.02 18.87
CA ILE A 6 -17.23 19.94 18.75
C ILE A 6 -16.84 18.48 18.50
N LEU A 7 -15.85 18.25 17.63
CA LEU A 7 -15.31 16.92 17.42
C LEU A 7 -14.62 16.44 18.71
N ASN A 8 -15.06 15.32 19.26
CA ASN A 8 -14.43 14.78 20.45
C ASN A 8 -13.06 14.18 20.07
N PRO A 9 -11.94 14.66 20.65
CA PRO A 9 -10.60 14.13 20.36
C PRO A 9 -10.45 12.65 20.73
N LEU A 10 -11.27 12.14 21.66
CA LEU A 10 -11.30 10.73 22.01
C LEU A 10 -11.73 9.84 20.83
N TRP A 11 -12.52 10.37 19.88
CA TRP A 11 -12.93 9.62 18.69
C TRP A 11 -11.77 9.35 17.73
N THR A 12 -10.72 10.16 17.76
CA THR A 12 -9.49 9.95 16.98
C THR A 12 -8.56 8.94 17.63
N THR A 13 -8.71 8.69 18.95
CA THR A 13 -7.73 7.91 19.73
C THR A 13 -8.26 6.55 20.20
N LYS A 14 -9.49 6.47 20.72
CA LYS A 14 -9.99 5.30 21.47
C LYS A 14 -11.32 4.72 20.97
N ASP A 15 -11.99 5.35 20.00
CA ASP A 15 -13.31 4.93 19.53
C ASP A 15 -13.23 4.08 18.25
N ALA A 16 -14.34 3.47 17.85
CA ALA A 16 -14.49 2.71 16.60
C ALA A 16 -14.19 3.53 15.34
N TYR A 17 -14.03 4.85 15.49
CA TYR A 17 -13.69 5.76 14.42
C TYR A 17 -12.20 6.07 14.26
N ALA A 18 -11.34 5.69 15.21
CA ALA A 18 -9.91 6.05 15.21
C ALA A 18 -9.15 5.53 13.98
N GLY A 19 -9.58 4.38 13.45
CA GLY A 19 -8.96 3.73 12.29
C GLY A 19 -9.09 4.55 10.99
N TRP A 20 -10.15 5.36 10.85
CA TRP A 20 -10.43 6.07 9.60
C TRP A 20 -10.64 7.58 9.77
N ILE A 21 -10.84 8.08 10.98
CA ILE A 21 -10.88 9.52 11.27
C ILE A 21 -9.49 10.03 11.61
N GLY A 22 -9.16 11.20 11.08
CA GLY A 22 -8.02 12.02 11.47
C GLY A 22 -8.48 13.40 11.94
N ALA A 23 -7.62 14.04 12.74
CA ALA A 23 -7.79 15.43 13.14
C ALA A 23 -7.67 16.36 11.92
N CYS A 24 -8.36 17.49 11.99
CA CYS A 24 -8.30 18.57 11.02
C CYS A 24 -7.92 19.87 11.76
N GLU A 25 -7.56 20.90 11.00
CA GLU A 25 -7.22 22.23 11.53
C GLU A 25 -8.39 22.85 12.33
N TYR A 26 -9.64 22.52 11.96
CA TYR A 26 -10.83 23.02 12.63
C TYR A 26 -11.41 22.02 13.64
N ARG A 27 -11.69 22.50 14.86
CA ARG A 27 -12.26 21.70 15.97
C ARG A 27 -13.64 21.07 15.68
N HIS A 28 -14.33 21.55 14.64
CA HIS A 28 -15.66 21.04 14.25
C HIS A 28 -15.61 20.15 13.00
N LYS A 29 -14.44 19.97 12.40
CA LYS A 29 -14.26 19.16 11.19
C LYS A 29 -13.37 17.96 11.49
N ALA A 30 -13.70 16.84 10.87
CA ALA A 30 -12.88 15.63 10.86
C ALA A 30 -12.46 15.31 9.42
N LYS A 31 -11.28 14.72 9.23
CA LYS A 31 -10.86 14.22 7.92
C LYS A 31 -10.94 12.71 7.90
N CYS A 32 -11.58 12.14 6.88
CA CYS A 32 -11.53 10.70 6.65
C CYS A 32 -10.20 10.34 5.95
N LYS A 33 -9.43 9.41 6.53
CA LYS A 33 -8.18 8.87 5.97
C LYS A 33 -8.41 7.97 4.75
N LEU A 34 -9.58 7.33 4.69
CA LEU A 34 -9.93 6.42 3.58
C LEU A 34 -10.47 7.19 2.37
N CYS A 35 -11.44 8.07 2.61
CA CYS A 35 -12.12 8.83 1.55
C CYS A 35 -11.44 10.16 1.23
N TYR A 36 -10.44 10.56 2.01
CA TYR A 36 -9.80 11.89 1.98
C TYR A 36 -10.78 13.07 2.05
N LYS A 37 -11.98 12.84 2.59
CA LYS A 37 -13.06 13.83 2.64
C LYS A 37 -13.17 14.47 4.03
N GLU A 38 -13.39 15.77 4.06
CA GLU A 38 -13.77 16.49 5.27
C GLU A 38 -15.22 16.20 5.65
N ILE A 39 -15.44 16.00 6.94
CA ILE A 39 -16.73 15.73 7.57
C ILE A 39 -16.98 16.85 8.55
N ASP A 40 -18.04 17.61 8.31
CA ASP A 40 -18.46 18.67 9.23
C ASP A 40 -19.32 18.07 10.34
N ALA A 41 -18.81 18.11 11.56
CA ALA A 41 -19.50 17.68 12.76
C ALA A 41 -20.22 18.86 13.47
N SER A 42 -20.10 20.10 12.99
CA SER A 42 -20.62 21.31 13.67
C SER A 42 -22.10 21.24 14.00
N ASN A 43 -22.93 20.68 13.11
CA ASN A 43 -24.39 20.63 13.29
C ASN A 43 -24.90 19.23 13.68
N MET A 44 -24.17 18.17 13.30
CA MET A 44 -24.65 16.78 13.43
C MET A 44 -23.83 15.92 14.40
N GLY A 45 -22.67 16.40 14.86
CA GLY A 45 -21.79 15.66 15.77
C GLY A 45 -21.54 14.22 15.30
N LYS A 46 -21.78 13.26 16.20
CA LYS A 46 -21.61 11.82 15.93
C LYS A 46 -22.50 11.29 14.79
N ALA A 47 -23.64 11.92 14.51
CA ALA A 47 -24.51 11.48 13.42
C ALA A 47 -23.89 11.72 12.04
N ALA A 48 -23.07 12.76 11.86
CA ALA A 48 -22.32 12.98 10.62
C ALA A 48 -21.37 11.81 10.34
N LEU A 49 -20.69 11.33 11.37
CA LEU A 49 -19.76 10.20 11.28
C LEU A 49 -20.50 8.91 10.90
N LYS A 50 -21.65 8.66 11.54
CA LYS A 50 -22.49 7.50 11.23
C LYS A 50 -23.02 7.53 9.78
N LYS A 51 -23.35 8.71 9.26
CA LYS A 51 -23.76 8.87 7.86
C LYS A 51 -22.58 8.72 6.90
N HIS A 52 -21.39 9.16 7.28
CA HIS A 52 -20.18 9.01 6.47
C HIS A 52 -19.81 7.54 6.25
N ILE A 53 -19.83 6.71 7.30
CA ILE A 53 -19.50 5.28 7.18
C ILE A 53 -20.49 4.51 6.30
N GLN A 54 -21.73 4.98 6.22
CA GLN A 54 -22.76 4.43 5.34
C GLN A 54 -22.65 4.97 3.91
N GLY A 55 -21.76 5.93 3.66
CA GLY A 55 -21.58 6.53 2.35
C GLY A 55 -20.99 5.54 1.35
N THR A 56 -21.50 5.57 0.12
CA THR A 56 -21.09 4.66 -0.97
C THR A 56 -19.58 4.66 -1.19
N LYS A 57 -18.95 5.85 -1.25
CA LYS A 57 -17.50 5.98 -1.40
C LYS A 57 -16.74 5.24 -0.31
N HIS A 58 -17.12 5.44 0.95
CA HIS A 58 -16.47 4.82 2.10
C HIS A 58 -16.61 3.29 2.06
N LEU A 59 -17.82 2.80 1.76
CA LEU A 59 -18.07 1.38 1.63
C LEU A 59 -17.30 0.75 0.46
N SER A 60 -17.20 1.43 -0.69
CA SER A 60 -16.43 0.96 -1.84
C SER A 60 -14.93 0.90 -1.55
N LEU A 61 -14.40 1.80 -0.73
CA LEU A 61 -12.99 1.81 -0.32
C LEU A 61 -12.71 0.72 0.74
N ILE A 62 -13.62 0.49 1.68
CA ILE A 62 -13.50 -0.60 2.66
C ILE A 62 -13.62 -1.97 2.01
N LYS A 63 -14.57 -2.12 1.07
CA LYS A 63 -14.80 -3.36 0.32
C LYS A 63 -13.91 -3.49 -0.92
N GLY A 64 -13.09 -2.46 -1.20
CA GLY A 64 -12.23 -2.40 -2.36
C GLY A 64 -11.27 -3.58 -2.39
N PRO A 65 -10.79 -3.99 -3.57
CA PRO A 65 -10.10 -5.24 -3.71
C PRO A 65 -8.76 -5.16 -3.00
N THR A 66 -8.68 -5.81 -1.84
CA THR A 66 -7.45 -6.28 -1.20
C THR A 66 -6.57 -7.12 -2.15
N GLN A 67 -7.07 -7.42 -3.36
CA GLN A 67 -6.40 -8.19 -4.41
C GLN A 67 -5.10 -7.53 -4.93
N ALA A 68 -5.04 -6.20 -5.05
CA ALA A 68 -3.81 -5.54 -5.53
C ALA A 68 -2.67 -5.64 -4.49
N ALA A 69 -2.99 -5.55 -3.19
CA ALA A 69 -2.01 -5.73 -2.12
C ALA A 69 -1.61 -7.21 -1.94
N SER A 70 -2.52 -8.15 -2.23
CA SER A 70 -2.20 -9.59 -2.15
C SER A 70 -1.34 -10.12 -3.29
N GLN A 71 -1.23 -9.42 -4.43
CA GLN A 71 -0.28 -9.82 -5.47
C GLN A 71 1.15 -9.40 -5.16
N ILE A 72 1.34 -8.30 -4.41
CA ILE A 72 2.67 -7.80 -4.04
C ILE A 72 3.26 -8.59 -2.87
N ARG A 73 2.43 -9.01 -1.90
CA ARG A 73 2.92 -9.81 -0.75
C ARG A 73 3.52 -11.15 -1.18
N ASP A 74 2.99 -11.76 -2.24
CA ASP A 74 3.49 -13.03 -2.76
C ASP A 74 4.87 -12.88 -3.42
N PHE A 75 5.22 -11.66 -3.86
CA PHE A 75 6.54 -11.33 -4.40
C PHE A 75 7.58 -11.04 -3.29
N CYS A 76 7.15 -10.48 -2.16
CA CYS A 76 8.05 -10.12 -1.05
C CYS A 76 8.31 -11.25 -0.04
N VAL A 77 7.56 -12.36 -0.08
CA VAL A 77 7.85 -13.54 0.74
C VAL A 77 8.90 -14.39 0.03
N SER A 78 10.17 -14.08 0.29
CA SER A 78 11.28 -14.95 -0.10
C SER A 78 11.11 -16.30 0.60
N LYS A 79 10.83 -17.37 -0.18
CA LYS A 79 10.83 -18.74 0.34
C LYS A 79 12.25 -19.11 0.75
N ILE A 80 12.49 -19.23 2.05
CA ILE A 80 13.73 -19.81 2.60
C ILE A 80 13.71 -21.32 2.28
N PRO A 81 14.64 -21.87 1.47
CA PRO A 81 14.69 -23.30 1.22
C PRO A 81 15.32 -24.01 2.43
N VAL A 82 14.55 -24.87 3.10
CA VAL A 82 15.09 -25.85 4.06
C VAL A 82 15.53 -27.08 3.25
N PRO A 83 16.80 -27.53 3.34
CA PRO A 83 17.25 -28.70 2.60
C PRO A 83 16.77 -29.97 3.32
N ARG A 84 16.06 -30.84 2.60
CA ARG A 84 15.91 -32.26 2.99
C ARG A 84 16.14 -33.15 1.77
N SER A 85 16.90 -34.20 2.05
CA SER A 85 17.67 -35.05 1.16
C SER A 85 16.87 -36.03 0.29
N ASN A 86 17.53 -36.44 -0.79
CA ASN A 86 17.21 -37.38 -1.88
C ASN A 86 16.45 -38.67 -1.53
N VAL A 87 15.68 -39.20 -2.50
CA VAL A 87 15.91 -40.49 -3.22
C VAL A 87 15.06 -40.60 -4.51
N ASP A 88 15.73 -40.99 -5.61
CA ASP A 88 15.39 -41.70 -6.88
C ASP A 88 14.03 -42.44 -7.03
N GLU A 89 13.44 -42.82 -8.18
CA GLU A 89 13.69 -42.74 -9.65
C GLU A 89 12.37 -43.12 -10.41
N THR A 90 12.24 -42.70 -11.68
CA THR A 90 11.60 -43.37 -12.85
C THR A 90 10.10 -43.79 -12.86
N THR A 91 9.26 -43.12 -13.67
CA THR A 91 8.73 -43.60 -14.99
C THR A 91 7.59 -42.69 -15.53
N SER A 92 7.63 -42.44 -16.85
CA SER A 92 6.75 -41.67 -17.73
C SER A 92 5.23 -41.79 -17.56
N ALA A 93 4.49 -40.67 -17.68
CA ALA A 93 3.32 -40.51 -18.57
C ALA A 93 2.68 -39.10 -18.45
N VAL A 94 2.48 -38.46 -19.62
CA VAL A 94 1.57 -37.35 -19.97
C VAL A 94 1.15 -36.34 -18.88
N ALA A 95 1.65 -35.10 -18.94
CA ALA A 95 0.97 -33.97 -18.31
C ALA A 95 1.35 -32.64 -18.98
N SER A 96 0.31 -31.86 -19.22
CA SER A 96 0.27 -30.48 -19.66
C SER A 96 1.36 -29.58 -19.07
N SER A 97 1.76 -28.59 -19.86
CA SER A 97 2.66 -27.49 -19.54
C SER A 97 2.34 -26.83 -18.20
N MET A 98 2.89 -27.37 -17.11
CA MET A 98 3.02 -26.70 -15.83
C MET A 98 4.48 -26.31 -15.68
N ALA A 99 4.72 -25.00 -15.60
CA ALA A 99 6.03 -24.44 -15.34
C ALA A 99 6.60 -25.07 -14.06
N THR A 100 7.72 -25.76 -14.22
CA THR A 100 8.59 -26.15 -13.11
C THR A 100 9.07 -24.88 -12.42
N PRO A 101 9.18 -24.81 -11.08
CA PRO A 101 9.90 -23.76 -10.41
C PRO A 101 11.39 -23.97 -10.65
N SER A 102 11.85 -23.65 -11.85
CA SER A 102 13.25 -23.39 -12.11
C SER A 102 13.66 -22.31 -11.11
N THR A 103 14.72 -22.56 -10.36
CA THR A 103 15.51 -21.51 -9.75
C THR A 103 16.15 -20.74 -10.90
N ASP A 104 15.33 -19.99 -11.65
CA ASP A 104 15.79 -19.18 -12.76
C ASP A 104 16.68 -18.13 -12.14
N SER A 105 17.99 -18.30 -12.38
CA SER A 105 19.00 -17.33 -12.00
C SER A 105 18.54 -15.97 -12.49
N LEU A 106 18.58 -14.95 -11.63
CA LEU A 106 18.19 -13.58 -11.98
C LEU A 106 19.21 -12.89 -12.91
N ASN A 107 20.40 -13.48 -13.05
CA ASN A 107 21.49 -12.96 -13.88
C ASN A 107 21.06 -12.52 -15.29
N PRO A 108 20.35 -13.33 -16.11
CA PRO A 108 20.01 -12.97 -17.47
C PRO A 108 19.01 -11.81 -17.56
N TYR A 109 18.33 -11.44 -16.47
CA TYR A 109 17.42 -10.29 -16.44
C TYR A 109 18.11 -9.00 -16.04
N VAL A 110 19.12 -9.08 -15.17
CA VAL A 110 19.85 -7.92 -14.62
C VAL A 110 21.08 -7.57 -15.47
N THR A 111 21.69 -8.53 -16.15
CA THR A 111 22.83 -8.28 -17.05
C THR A 111 22.43 -7.89 -18.48
N ARG A 112 21.14 -7.62 -18.71
CA ARG A 112 20.70 -7.20 -20.04
C ARG A 112 21.21 -5.80 -20.33
N LYS A 113 21.60 -5.58 -21.58
CA LYS A 113 22.21 -4.33 -22.02
C LYS A 113 21.28 -3.11 -21.84
N ASP A 114 19.98 -3.29 -22.02
CA ASP A 114 18.95 -2.27 -21.78
C ASP A 114 18.90 -1.82 -20.30
N VAL A 115 19.02 -2.77 -19.37
CA VAL A 115 19.04 -2.48 -17.93
C VAL A 115 20.31 -1.72 -17.54
N LEU A 116 21.48 -2.20 -18.00
CA LEU A 116 22.76 -1.54 -17.72
C LEU A 116 22.85 -0.13 -18.35
N ASP A 117 22.37 0.04 -19.58
CA ASP A 117 22.35 1.34 -20.24
C ASP A 117 21.42 2.31 -19.48
N ALA A 118 20.27 1.84 -18.96
CA ALA A 118 19.38 2.65 -18.12
C ALA A 118 20.02 3.06 -16.78
N GLU A 119 20.75 2.15 -16.13
CA GLU A 119 21.48 2.43 -14.89
C GLU A 119 22.60 3.46 -15.10
N ILE A 120 23.35 3.34 -16.20
CA ILE A 120 24.40 4.30 -16.57
C ILE A 120 23.79 5.68 -16.85
N LEU A 121 22.71 5.75 -17.63
CA LEU A 121 22.01 7.00 -17.94
C LEU A 121 21.44 7.65 -16.68
N TRP A 122 20.91 6.87 -15.74
CA TRP A 122 20.45 7.36 -14.46
C TRP A 122 21.59 7.97 -13.64
N CYS A 123 22.73 7.28 -13.52
CA CYS A 123 23.91 7.79 -12.82
C CYS A 123 24.45 9.08 -13.43
N LEU A 124 24.55 9.14 -14.77
CA LEU A 124 24.96 10.34 -15.50
C LEU A 124 23.99 11.50 -15.25
N LYS A 125 22.68 11.22 -15.25
CA LYS A 125 21.67 12.24 -14.96
C LYS A 125 21.82 12.78 -13.55
N CYS A 126 22.03 11.91 -12.55
CA CYS A 126 22.24 12.32 -11.17
C CYS A 126 23.54 13.13 -10.99
N ALA A 127 24.62 12.76 -11.66
CA ALA A 127 25.91 13.45 -11.58
C ALA A 127 25.93 14.80 -12.34
N THR A 128 25.13 14.93 -13.41
CA THR A 128 25.06 16.14 -14.24
C THR A 128 24.12 17.20 -13.65
N ILE A 129 23.32 16.86 -12.64
CA ILE A 129 22.62 17.89 -11.84
C ILE A 129 23.70 18.59 -11.01
N PRO A 130 23.97 19.90 -11.23
CA PRO A 130 24.96 20.60 -10.44
C PRO A 130 24.52 20.56 -8.98
N ILE A 131 25.32 19.88 -8.17
CA ILE A 131 25.35 20.05 -6.72
C ILE A 131 25.72 21.53 -6.54
N ASN A 132 24.73 22.36 -6.21
CA ASN A 132 24.97 23.79 -5.96
C ASN A 132 25.89 23.90 -4.73
N PRO A 133 27.16 24.34 -4.87
CA PRO A 133 28.05 24.51 -3.73
C PRO A 133 27.77 25.88 -3.10
N ALA A 134 26.59 26.03 -2.50
CA ALA A 134 26.19 27.25 -1.81
C ALA A 134 25.98 26.98 -0.31
N VAL A 135 26.95 26.31 0.32
CA VAL A 135 27.18 26.38 1.78
C VAL A 135 28.67 26.08 2.05
N VAL A 136 29.52 27.12 1.99
CA VAL A 136 30.71 27.29 2.84
C VAL A 136 30.83 28.77 3.16
#